data_AF-A0AA43S585-F1
#
_entry.id   AF-A0AA43S585-F1
#
_cell.length_a   1.000
_cell.length_b   1.000
_cell.length_c   1.000
_cell.angle_alpha   90.00
_cell.angle_beta   90.00
_cell.angle_gamma   90.00
#
_symmetry.space_group_name_H-M   'P 1'
#
loop_
_entity.id
_entity.type
_entity.pdbx_description
1 polymer ?
#
loop_
_entity_poly.entity_id
_entity_poly.type
_entity_poly.pdbx_seq_one_letter_code
_entity_poly.pdbx_strand_id
1 'polypeptide(L)'
;MCNCKHTAADFKLASEAPFNSTLIEVNSEWIEIGLQDVEYMEENFPDTFSIPEKEIRESIPVGMMAKVIVDWGIEDVPTERFWFEVTSSQVDDVGNLAYFGVLRNDTIVAPWGAMMGPIYAWNICDVDVEDFLNRHAVGCSCDRCQQIELAA
;
A
#
# COMPACT_ATOMS: atom_id res chain seq x y z
N MET A 1 14.10 -7.49 9.17
CA MET A 1 15.16 -7.12 8.20
C MET A 1 14.44 -6.63 6.97
N CYS A 2 14.61 -5.35 6.63
CA CYS A 2 14.00 -4.74 5.44
C CYS A 2 14.82 -5.21 4.23
N ASN A 3 14.23 -6.02 3.34
CA ASN A 3 14.93 -6.65 2.21
C ASN A 3 14.41 -6.08 0.88
N CYS A 4 14.18 -4.76 0.83
CA CYS A 4 13.81 -4.07 -0.39
C CYS A 4 15.03 -4.04 -1.33
N LYS A 5 15.15 -5.06 -2.19
CA LYS A 5 16.16 -5.11 -3.27
C LYS A 5 15.94 -4.04 -4.35
N HIS A 6 14.79 -3.37 -4.35
CA HIS A 6 14.37 -2.39 -5.35
C HIS A 6 14.05 -1.05 -4.70
N THR A 7 14.37 0.04 -5.40
CA THR A 7 14.16 1.44 -4.97
C THR A 7 13.13 2.11 -5.87
N ALA A 8 12.46 3.16 -5.40
CA ALA A 8 11.48 3.88 -6.24
C ALA A 8 12.10 4.42 -7.54
N ALA A 9 13.39 4.72 -7.54
CA ALA A 9 14.16 5.19 -8.70
C ALA A 9 14.35 4.12 -9.80
N ASP A 10 14.12 2.83 -9.49
CA ASP A 10 14.22 1.76 -10.49
C ASP A 10 13.01 1.74 -11.46
N PHE A 11 11.97 2.57 -11.22
CA PHE A 11 10.68 2.47 -11.90
C PHE A 11 10.33 3.73 -12.70
N LYS A 12 9.90 3.52 -13.96
CA LYS A 12 9.36 4.59 -14.81
C LYS A 12 7.85 4.66 -14.62
N LEU A 13 7.38 5.79 -14.12
CA LEU A 13 5.95 6.13 -14.13
C LEU A 13 5.43 6.16 -15.58
N ALA A 14 4.38 5.39 -15.84
CA ALA A 14 3.59 5.53 -17.05
C ALA A 14 2.57 6.66 -16.81
N SER A 15 2.94 7.91 -17.10
CA SER A 15 1.95 8.98 -17.10
C SER A 15 0.92 8.69 -18.21
N GLU A 16 -0.37 8.63 -17.85
CA GLU A 16 -1.54 8.53 -18.75
C GLU A 16 -2.07 7.12 -19.11
N ALA A 17 -1.79 6.09 -18.30
CA ALA A 17 -2.43 4.76 -18.46
C ALA A 17 -3.42 4.48 -17.31
N PRO A 18 -4.54 3.74 -17.56
CA PRO A 18 -5.45 3.33 -16.48
C PRO A 18 -4.76 2.38 -15.47
N PHE A 19 -3.59 1.85 -15.81
CA PHE A 19 -2.76 1.02 -14.95
C PHE A 19 -1.32 1.53 -14.93
N ASN A 20 -0.76 1.59 -13.73
CA ASN A 20 0.67 1.82 -13.49
C ASN A 20 1.37 0.51 -13.18
N SER A 21 2.61 0.31 -13.62
CA SER A 21 3.33 -0.91 -13.27
C SER A 21 3.89 -0.86 -11.85
N THR A 22 3.91 -2.03 -11.19
CA THR A 22 4.64 -2.28 -9.95
C THR A 22 5.27 -3.68 -10.00
N LEU A 23 6.06 -4.04 -8.99
CA LEU A 23 6.55 -5.41 -8.82
C LEU A 23 5.94 -6.08 -7.61
N ILE A 24 5.83 -7.40 -7.71
CA ILE A 24 5.50 -8.29 -6.60
C ILE A 24 6.42 -9.51 -6.61
N GLU A 25 6.84 -9.94 -5.42
CA GLU A 25 7.68 -11.12 -5.25
C GLU A 25 6.82 -12.38 -5.17
N VAL A 26 7.00 -13.31 -6.12
CA VAL A 26 6.34 -14.60 -6.18
C VAL A 26 7.40 -15.67 -6.33
N ASN A 27 7.45 -16.66 -5.42
CA ASN A 27 8.45 -17.73 -5.42
C ASN A 27 9.91 -17.22 -5.53
N SER A 28 10.21 -16.11 -4.85
CA SER A 28 11.53 -15.43 -4.88
C SER A 28 11.92 -14.81 -6.23
N GLU A 29 10.98 -14.70 -7.16
CA GLU A 29 11.12 -13.97 -8.42
C GLU A 29 10.23 -12.73 -8.39
N TRP A 30 10.72 -11.62 -8.96
CA TRP A 30 9.92 -10.40 -9.09
C TRP A 30 9.23 -10.40 -10.44
N ILE A 31 7.90 -10.25 -10.42
CA ILE A 31 7.08 -10.13 -11.62
C ILE A 31 6.48 -8.72 -11.68
N GLU A 32 6.33 -8.21 -12.89
CA GLU A 32 5.65 -6.94 -13.15
C GLU A 32 4.14 -7.16 -13.22
N ILE A 33 3.39 -6.32 -12.54
CA ILE A 33 1.92 -6.34 -12.50
C ILE A 33 1.38 -4.91 -12.71
N GLY A 34 0.13 -4.80 -13.13
CA GLY A 34 -0.58 -3.52 -13.24
C GLY A 34 -1.34 -3.17 -11.96
N LEU A 35 -1.21 -1.94 -11.47
CA LEU A 35 -2.06 -1.36 -10.44
C LEU A 35 -2.99 -0.34 -11.07
N GLN A 36 -4.29 -0.45 -10.79
CA GLN A 36 -5.27 0.53 -11.25
C GLN A 36 -4.91 1.93 -10.73
N ASP A 37 -4.97 2.93 -11.62
CA ASP A 37 -5.02 4.33 -11.23
C ASP A 37 -6.44 4.65 -10.75
N VAL A 38 -6.59 4.95 -9.46
CA VAL A 38 -7.90 5.22 -8.85
C VAL A 38 -8.37 6.64 -9.09
N GLU A 39 -7.46 7.58 -9.37
CA GLU A 39 -7.81 8.97 -9.70
C GLU A 39 -8.41 9.02 -11.11
N TYR A 40 -7.82 8.27 -12.06
CA TYR A 40 -8.44 8.05 -13.37
C TYR A 40 -9.86 7.45 -13.23
N MET A 41 -10.06 6.50 -12.32
CA MET A 41 -11.37 5.88 -12.11
C MET A 41 -12.37 6.83 -11.47
N GLU A 42 -11.97 7.65 -10.51
CA GLU A 42 -12.84 8.66 -9.89
C GLU A 42 -13.31 9.69 -10.91
N GLU A 43 -12.42 10.17 -11.79
CA GLU A 43 -12.76 11.14 -12.83
C GLU A 43 -13.72 10.57 -13.89
N ASN A 44 -13.53 9.31 -14.30
CA ASN A 44 -14.27 8.71 -15.40
C ASN A 44 -15.50 7.89 -14.94
N PHE A 45 -15.50 7.43 -13.69
CA PHE A 45 -16.52 6.54 -13.12
C PHE A 45 -16.82 6.87 -11.64
N PRO A 46 -17.20 8.11 -11.29
CA PRO A 46 -17.31 8.59 -9.91
C PRO A 46 -18.32 7.81 -9.04
N ASP A 47 -19.32 7.18 -9.66
CA ASP A 47 -20.36 6.43 -8.95
C ASP A 47 -19.95 5.00 -8.57
N THR A 48 -18.74 4.56 -8.95
CA THR A 48 -18.37 3.14 -8.85
C THR A 48 -17.77 2.77 -7.50
N PHE A 49 -16.95 3.62 -6.88
CA PHE A 49 -16.31 3.34 -5.59
C PHE A 49 -15.94 4.65 -4.89
N SER A 50 -16.10 4.69 -3.56
CA SER A 50 -15.52 5.76 -2.74
C SER A 50 -14.05 5.46 -2.52
N ILE A 51 -13.17 6.40 -2.86
CA ILE A 51 -11.74 6.31 -2.58
C ILE A 51 -11.38 7.26 -1.44
N PRO A 52 -10.36 6.95 -0.61
CA PRO A 52 -9.91 7.87 0.42
C PRO A 52 -9.38 9.17 -0.18
N GLU A 53 -9.57 10.28 0.54
CA GLU A 53 -9.02 11.58 0.17
C GLU A 53 -7.51 11.48 -0.08
N LYS A 54 -7.01 12.30 -1.01
CA LYS A 54 -5.60 12.26 -1.42
C LYS A 54 -4.66 12.43 -0.24
N GLU A 55 -4.99 13.33 0.67
CA GLU A 55 -4.22 13.62 1.88
C GLU A 55 -4.07 12.38 2.78
N ILE A 56 -5.11 11.53 2.85
CA ILE A 56 -5.06 10.26 3.58
C ILE A 56 -4.13 9.29 2.85
N ARG A 57 -4.25 9.18 1.53
CA ARG A 57 -3.41 8.31 0.70
C ARG A 57 -1.94 8.73 0.69
N GLU A 58 -1.64 10.01 0.93
CA GLU A 58 -0.27 10.55 1.04
C GLU A 58 0.30 10.53 2.47
N SER A 59 -0.47 10.06 3.46
CA SER A 59 -0.07 10.05 4.87
C SER A 59 -0.16 8.68 5.55
N ILE A 60 -0.09 7.59 4.77
CA ILE A 60 -0.22 6.21 5.27
C ILE A 60 1.04 5.83 6.07
N PRO A 61 0.93 5.57 7.39
CA PRO A 61 2.07 5.21 8.21
C PRO A 61 2.46 3.74 8.04
N VAL A 62 3.71 3.43 8.40
CA VAL A 62 4.19 2.04 8.50
C VAL A 62 3.32 1.24 9.46
N GLY A 63 2.91 0.03 9.06
CA GLY A 63 2.03 -0.87 9.81
C GLY A 63 0.53 -0.65 9.56
N MET A 64 0.14 0.36 8.77
CA MET A 64 -1.23 0.51 8.28
C MET A 64 -1.47 -0.39 7.06
N MET A 65 -2.67 -0.92 6.95
CA MET A 65 -3.11 -1.66 5.77
C MET A 65 -3.64 -0.68 4.73
N ALA A 66 -3.21 -0.89 3.49
CA ALA A 66 -3.73 -0.20 2.33
C ALA A 66 -4.17 -1.23 1.29
N LYS A 67 -5.08 -0.83 0.40
CA LYS A 67 -5.68 -1.71 -0.59
C LYS A 67 -5.39 -1.22 -1.99
N VAL A 68 -5.15 -2.17 -2.89
CA VAL A 68 -4.94 -1.92 -4.32
C VAL A 68 -5.90 -2.75 -5.17
N ILE A 69 -6.05 -2.34 -6.42
CA ILE A 69 -6.72 -3.12 -7.47
C ILE A 69 -5.63 -3.52 -8.48
N VAL A 70 -5.49 -4.81 -8.73
CA VAL A 70 -4.38 -5.38 -9.51
C VAL A 70 -4.88 -6.08 -10.75
N ASP A 71 -4.27 -5.74 -11.88
CA ASP A 71 -4.25 -6.56 -13.09
C ASP A 71 -2.94 -7.37 -13.10
N TRP A 72 -3.08 -8.69 -13.08
CA TRP A 72 -1.92 -9.59 -13.08
C TRP A 72 -1.22 -9.65 -14.44
N GLY A 73 -1.84 -9.17 -15.53
CA GLY A 73 -1.29 -9.27 -16.87
C GLY A 73 -1.19 -10.72 -17.38
N ILE A 74 -1.92 -11.64 -16.76
CA ILE A 74 -1.95 -13.07 -17.09
C ILE A 74 -3.31 -13.39 -17.71
N GLU A 75 -3.31 -14.08 -18.85
CA GLU A 75 -4.53 -14.54 -19.51
C GLU A 75 -5.39 -15.36 -18.55
N ASP A 76 -6.71 -15.13 -18.59
CA ASP A 76 -7.71 -15.78 -17.74
C ASP A 76 -7.61 -15.52 -16.21
N VAL A 77 -6.68 -14.68 -15.76
CA VAL A 77 -6.63 -14.24 -14.36
C VAL A 77 -7.41 -12.93 -14.21
N PRO A 78 -8.50 -12.90 -13.42
CA PRO A 78 -9.30 -11.69 -13.26
C PRO A 78 -8.54 -10.63 -12.46
N THR A 79 -8.93 -9.37 -12.64
CA THR A 79 -8.52 -8.27 -11.76
C THR A 79 -8.92 -8.59 -10.32
N GLU A 80 -8.00 -8.36 -9.38
CA GLU A 80 -8.18 -8.69 -7.97
C GLU A 80 -8.00 -7.45 -7.08
N ARG A 81 -8.61 -7.48 -5.89
CA ARG A 81 -8.40 -6.46 -4.86
C ARG A 81 -7.86 -7.10 -3.61
N PHE A 82 -6.75 -6.59 -3.10
CA PHE A 82 -6.13 -7.17 -1.92
C PHE A 82 -5.48 -6.12 -1.02
N TRP A 83 -5.28 -6.51 0.24
CA TRP A 83 -4.71 -5.68 1.28
C TRP A 83 -3.22 -5.98 1.44
N PHE A 84 -2.43 -4.93 1.60
CA PHE A 84 -1.03 -5.02 1.94
C PHE A 84 -0.73 -4.13 3.14
N GLU A 85 0.22 -4.55 3.98
CA GLU A 85 0.72 -3.74 5.09
C GLU A 85 1.88 -2.88 4.59
N VAL A 86 1.81 -1.57 4.83
CA VAL A 86 2.90 -0.66 4.49
C VAL A 86 4.10 -0.95 5.39
N THR A 87 5.24 -1.28 4.78
CA THR A 87 6.50 -1.54 5.51
C THR A 87 7.48 -0.38 5.43
N SER A 88 7.39 0.43 4.37
CA SER A 88 8.21 1.63 4.18
C SER A 88 7.62 2.53 3.10
N SER A 89 8.03 3.80 3.11
CA SER A 89 7.75 4.75 2.03
C SER A 89 9.05 5.42 1.55
N GLN A 90 9.06 5.84 0.30
CA GLN A 90 10.16 6.57 -0.36
C GLN A 90 9.57 7.69 -1.22
N VAL A 91 10.33 8.74 -1.45
CA VAL A 91 9.99 9.78 -2.42
C VAL A 91 10.86 9.57 -3.64
N ASP A 92 10.27 9.54 -4.83
CA ASP A 92 10.99 9.40 -6.09
C ASP A 92 11.67 10.71 -6.53
N ASP A 93 12.40 10.67 -7.65
CA ASP A 93 13.19 11.81 -8.16
C ASP A 93 12.33 13.01 -8.58
N VAL A 94 11.03 12.81 -8.82
CA VAL A 94 10.08 13.87 -9.21
C VAL A 94 9.18 14.31 -8.05
N GLY A 95 9.41 13.78 -6.85
CA GLY A 95 8.74 14.20 -5.62
C GLY A 95 7.48 13.41 -5.27
N ASN A 96 7.18 12.32 -5.95
CA ASN A 96 6.00 11.50 -5.65
C ASN A 96 6.30 10.49 -4.53
N LEU A 97 5.33 10.32 -3.64
CA LEU A 97 5.40 9.34 -2.56
C LEU A 97 5.05 7.94 -3.09
N ALA A 98 5.97 7.00 -2.88
CA ALA A 98 5.83 5.60 -3.18
C ALA A 98 5.88 4.76 -1.89
N TYR A 99 4.98 3.80 -1.78
CA TYR A 99 4.91 2.83 -0.70
C TYR A 99 5.47 1.48 -1.13
N PHE A 100 5.99 0.76 -0.15
CA PHE A 100 6.36 -0.65 -0.25
C PHE A 100 5.68 -1.39 0.88
N GLY A 101 5.35 -2.65 0.64
CA GLY A 101 4.68 -3.43 1.66
C GLY A 101 4.67 -4.91 1.42
N VAL A 102 3.93 -5.60 2.29
CA VAL A 102 3.76 -7.05 2.26
C VAL A 102 2.29 -7.42 2.23
N LEU A 103 1.93 -8.40 1.41
CA LEU A 103 0.57 -8.90 1.32
C LEU A 103 0.13 -9.49 2.66
N ARG A 104 -1.12 -9.20 3.06
CA ARG A 104 -1.75 -9.81 4.26
C ARG A 104 -2.96 -10.67 3.92
N ASN A 105 -3.06 -11.11 2.67
CA ASN A 105 -3.95 -12.16 2.21
C ASN A 105 -3.28 -12.96 1.08
N ASP A 106 -3.69 -14.21 0.91
CA ASP A 106 -3.37 -14.96 -0.31
C ASP A 106 -4.19 -14.41 -1.47
N THR A 107 -3.57 -14.31 -2.65
CA THR A 107 -4.22 -13.96 -3.92
C THR A 107 -4.21 -15.16 -4.86
N ILE A 108 -4.75 -15.01 -6.07
CA ILE A 108 -4.68 -16.07 -7.08
C ILE A 108 -3.22 -16.38 -7.46
N VAL A 109 -2.33 -15.38 -7.42
CA VAL A 109 -0.95 -15.46 -7.95
C VAL A 109 0.11 -15.35 -6.86
N ALA A 110 -0.08 -14.50 -5.87
CA ALA A 110 0.90 -14.14 -4.86
C ALA A 110 0.45 -14.59 -3.46
N PRO A 111 1.33 -15.24 -2.68
CA PRO A 111 1.00 -15.71 -1.34
C PRO A 111 1.03 -14.58 -0.31
N TRP A 112 0.44 -14.85 0.86
CA TRP A 112 0.63 -14.04 2.05
C TRP A 112 2.12 -13.79 2.32
N GLY A 113 2.47 -12.55 2.67
CA GLY A 113 3.85 -12.14 2.94
C GLY A 113 4.70 -11.82 1.70
N ALA A 114 4.16 -11.98 0.49
CA ALA A 114 4.80 -11.49 -0.72
C ALA A 114 5.10 -9.99 -0.61
N MET A 115 6.32 -9.58 -0.97
CA MET A 115 6.70 -8.17 -1.00
C MET A 115 6.20 -7.52 -2.28
N MET A 116 5.77 -6.26 -2.21
CA MET A 116 5.35 -5.49 -3.38
C MET A 116 5.76 -4.02 -3.30
N GLY A 117 5.94 -3.41 -4.47
CA GLY A 117 6.23 -1.99 -4.61
C GLY A 117 7.14 -1.67 -5.80
N PRO A 118 7.24 -0.38 -6.17
CA PRO A 118 6.61 0.79 -5.54
C PRO A 118 5.12 0.92 -5.84
N ILE A 119 4.35 1.45 -4.89
CA ILE A 119 2.90 1.70 -5.01
C ILE A 119 2.68 3.19 -4.73
N TYR A 120 2.12 3.92 -5.69
CA TYR A 120 1.89 5.35 -5.52
C TYR A 120 0.54 5.63 -4.85
N ALA A 121 0.39 6.84 -4.28
CA ALA A 121 -0.85 7.23 -3.62
C ALA A 121 -2.09 7.08 -4.53
N TRP A 122 -1.97 7.40 -5.81
CA TRP A 122 -3.04 7.23 -6.82
C TRP A 122 -3.34 5.78 -7.20
N ASN A 123 -2.66 4.79 -6.60
CA ASN A 123 -3.02 3.37 -6.73
C ASN A 123 -3.79 2.84 -5.51
N ILE A 124 -3.90 3.61 -4.43
CA ILE A 124 -4.53 3.18 -3.18
C ILE A 124 -6.04 3.39 -3.26
N CYS A 125 -6.80 2.30 -3.24
CA CYS A 125 -8.26 2.34 -3.31
C CYS A 125 -8.95 2.32 -1.94
N ASP A 126 -8.25 1.96 -0.86
CA ASP A 126 -8.80 1.88 0.49
C ASP A 126 -7.68 1.85 1.54
N VAL A 127 -7.99 2.21 2.80
CA VAL A 127 -7.06 2.22 3.95
C VAL A 127 -7.76 1.82 5.25
N ASP A 128 -7.11 1.08 6.14
CA ASP A 128 -7.71 0.58 7.40
C ASP A 128 -7.59 1.58 8.58
N VAL A 129 -7.90 2.86 8.36
CA VAL A 129 -7.63 3.94 9.34
C VAL A 129 -8.18 3.63 10.74
N GLU A 130 -9.44 3.23 10.84
CA GLU A 130 -10.06 2.94 12.15
C GLU A 130 -9.38 1.78 12.87
N ASP A 131 -9.15 0.68 12.17
CA ASP A 131 -8.50 -0.50 12.73
C ASP A 131 -7.04 -0.21 13.11
N PHE A 132 -6.32 0.56 12.29
CA PHE A 132 -4.98 1.01 12.62
C PHE A 132 -4.97 1.87 13.90
N LEU A 133 -5.85 2.86 13.99
CA LEU A 133 -5.97 3.71 15.18
C LEU A 133 -6.34 2.88 16.41
N ASN A 134 -7.26 1.93 16.30
CA ASN A 134 -7.64 1.04 17.40
C ASN A 134 -6.46 0.17 17.88
N ARG A 135 -5.64 -0.37 16.96
CA ARG A 135 -4.42 -1.14 17.30
C ARG A 135 -3.38 -0.28 18.01
N HIS A 136 -3.29 1.01 17.68
CA HIS A 136 -2.28 1.93 18.22
C HIS A 136 -2.79 2.80 19.38
N ALA A 137 -4.10 2.85 19.63
CA ALA A 137 -4.71 3.52 20.78
C ALA A 137 -4.45 2.79 22.12
N VAL A 138 -4.02 1.53 22.09
CA VAL A 138 -3.69 0.71 23.28
C VAL A 138 -2.37 1.15 23.95
N GLY A 139 -1.87 2.34 23.63
CA GLY A 139 -0.61 2.90 24.11
C GLY A 139 -0.69 4.00 25.17
N CYS A 140 -1.84 4.30 25.81
CA CYS A 140 -1.84 5.20 26.98
C CYS A 140 -3.08 5.08 27.88
N SER A 141 -3.10 4.10 28.79
CA SER A 141 -3.68 4.24 30.14
C SER A 141 -3.41 2.95 30.94
N CYS A 142 -2.18 2.79 31.43
CA CYS A 142 -2.00 1.97 32.61
C CYS A 142 -1.55 2.90 33.74
N ASP A 143 -2.27 2.86 34.86
CA ASP A 143 -1.99 3.62 36.09
C ASP A 143 -0.56 3.36 36.63
N ARG A 144 0.14 2.37 36.09
CA ARG A 144 1.51 2.00 36.42
C ARG A 144 2.56 2.97 35.85
N CYS A 145 2.28 3.68 34.75
CA CYS A 145 3.20 4.68 34.20
C CYS A 145 3.17 6.01 34.96
N GLN A 146 2.02 6.40 35.54
CA GLN A 146 1.91 7.63 36.33
C GLN A 146 2.61 7.55 37.70
N GLN A 147 2.92 6.36 38.21
CA GLN A 147 3.62 6.20 39.49
C GLN A 147 5.14 6.41 39.39
N ILE A 148 5.72 6.42 38.19
CA ILE A 148 7.17 6.62 38.02
C ILE A 148 7.55 8.10 38.04
N GLU A 149 6.65 9.00 37.62
CA GLU A 149 6.91 10.46 37.61
C GLU A 149 6.70 11.14 38.96
N LEU A 150 6.02 10.51 39.91
CA LEU A 150 5.81 11.07 41.27
C LEU A 150 6.86 10.62 42.29
N ALA A 151 7.82 9.79 41.89
CA ALA A 151 8.88 9.27 42.76
C ALA A 151 10.29 9.70 42.33
N ALA A 152 10.42 10.63 41.37
CA ALA A 152 11.68 11.22 40.92
C ALA A 152 11.90 12.63 41.52
#